data_AF-A0A1P8X3M3-F1
#
_entry.id   AF-A0A1P8X3M3-F1
#
_cell.length_a   1.000
_cell.length_b   1.000
_cell.length_c   1.000
_cell.angle_alpha   90.00
_cell.angle_beta   90.00
_cell.angle_gamma   90.00
#
_symmetry.space_group_name_H-M   'P 1'
#
loop_
_entity.id
_entity.type
_entity.pdbx_description
1 polymer ?
#
loop_
_entity_poly.entity_id
_entity_poly.type
_entity_poly.pdbx_seq_one_letter_code
_entity_poly.pdbx_strand_id
1 'polypeptide(L)'
;MADRVPVSITIGGHADQSTFAELAALIAMEGLSTEWDGPSFEPGHRTIGEAVSLHAHEVAWGRVEALESFCAEKGLPFVRWSGSYPGEWSAERIVFRGAGTIDSYMVDESDRVMIDRYLVNERGSIAAVLAYFDAAAFVVPPLVVEGDPPPVDAAAVEEACHG
;
A
#
# COMPACT_ATOMS: atom_id res chain seq x y z
N MET A 1 3.37 -17.27 -20.66
CA MET A 1 2.93 -15.86 -20.62
C MET A 1 2.35 -15.68 -19.24
N ALA A 2 2.81 -14.71 -18.46
CA ALA A 2 2.26 -14.46 -17.13
C ALA A 2 1.03 -13.56 -17.29
N ASP A 3 -0.04 -13.83 -16.56
CA ASP A 3 -1.21 -12.97 -16.58
C ASP A 3 -0.89 -11.67 -15.85
N ARG A 4 -1.45 -10.58 -16.38
CA ARG A 4 -1.13 -9.22 -15.94
C ARG A 4 -2.41 -8.54 -15.50
N VAL A 5 -2.33 -7.91 -14.34
CA VAL A 5 -3.45 -7.21 -13.73
C VAL A 5 -2.97 -5.88 -13.17
N PRO A 6 -3.88 -4.90 -13.03
CA PRO A 6 -3.56 -3.65 -12.37
C PRO A 6 -3.28 -3.89 -10.88
N VAL A 7 -2.31 -3.16 -10.36
CA VAL A 7 -1.88 -3.19 -8.96
C VAL A 7 -1.75 -1.76 -8.46
N SER A 8 -2.15 -1.56 -7.21
CA SER A 8 -1.73 -0.39 -6.45
C SER A 8 -1.07 -0.83 -5.16
N ILE A 9 -0.05 -0.11 -4.71
CA ILE A 9 0.62 -0.35 -3.43
C ILE A 9 0.87 0.97 -2.73
N THR A 10 0.47 1.07 -1.47
CA THR A 10 0.73 2.22 -0.60
C THR A 10 1.74 1.81 0.45
N ILE A 11 2.85 2.54 0.56
CA ILE A 11 3.99 2.25 1.44
C ILE A 11 4.19 3.40 2.40
N GLY A 12 4.52 3.08 3.65
CA GLY A 12 4.72 4.06 4.71
C GLY A 12 5.70 3.61 5.77
N GLY A 13 5.69 4.33 6.89
CA GLY A 13 6.53 4.04 8.06
C GLY A 13 7.81 4.86 8.09
N HIS A 14 8.80 4.38 8.84
CA HIS A 14 10.04 5.11 9.05
C HIS A 14 11.20 4.43 8.31
N ALA A 15 11.97 5.21 7.55
CA ALA A 15 13.13 4.73 6.82
C ALA A 15 14.33 5.67 7.01
N ASP A 16 15.54 5.10 7.07
CA ASP A 16 16.76 5.90 6.91
C ASP A 16 16.98 6.27 5.42
N GLN A 17 17.93 7.17 5.17
CA GLN A 17 18.19 7.65 3.80
C GLN A 17 18.65 6.54 2.85
N SER A 18 19.43 5.56 3.34
CA SER A 18 19.86 4.40 2.53
C SER A 18 18.68 3.52 2.14
N THR A 19 17.82 3.20 3.10
CA THR A 19 16.62 2.39 2.92
C THR A 19 15.67 3.07 1.96
N PHE A 20 15.50 4.39 2.04
CA PHE A 20 14.69 5.14 1.08
C PHE A 20 15.30 5.15 -0.33
N ALA A 21 16.62 5.29 -0.45
CA ALA A 21 17.29 5.23 -1.75
C ALA A 21 17.14 3.86 -2.42
N GLU A 22 17.30 2.77 -1.65
CA GLU A 22 17.07 1.40 -2.11
C GLU A 22 15.60 1.17 -2.50
N LEU A 23 14.65 1.64 -1.67
CA LEU A 23 13.22 1.59 -1.94
C LEU A 23 12.90 2.28 -3.27
N ALA A 24 13.38 3.50 -3.48
CA ALA A 24 13.14 4.26 -4.70
C ALA A 24 13.72 3.56 -5.95
N ALA A 25 14.90 2.95 -5.83
CA ALA A 25 15.49 2.17 -6.91
C ALA A 25 14.64 0.94 -7.27
N LEU A 26 14.12 0.23 -6.27
CA LEU A 26 13.21 -0.91 -6.49
C LEU A 26 11.90 -0.47 -7.15
N ILE A 27 11.29 0.60 -6.67
CA ILE A 27 10.05 1.15 -7.27
C ILE A 27 10.27 1.51 -8.75
N ALA A 28 11.39 2.17 -9.07
CA ALA A 28 11.72 2.54 -10.44
C ALA A 28 12.02 1.31 -11.33
N MET A 29 12.65 0.27 -10.78
CA MET A 29 12.87 -1.00 -11.48
C MET A 29 11.58 -1.73 -11.81
N GLU A 30 10.60 -1.70 -10.91
CA GLU A 30 9.26 -2.28 -11.11
C GLU A 30 8.37 -1.43 -12.02
N GLY A 31 8.81 -0.22 -12.40
CA GLY A 31 8.07 0.68 -13.30
C GLY A 31 6.81 1.26 -12.69
N LEU A 32 6.75 1.38 -11.38
CA LEU A 32 5.61 1.94 -10.65
C LEU A 32 5.57 3.47 -10.74
N SER A 33 4.37 4.04 -10.76
CA SER A 33 4.13 5.49 -10.81
C SER A 33 3.24 5.97 -9.66
N THR A 34 3.31 7.25 -9.29
CA THR A 34 2.40 7.85 -8.29
C THR A 34 0.97 8.04 -8.80
N GLU A 35 0.75 7.90 -10.10
CA GLU A 35 -0.56 7.99 -10.74
C GLU A 35 -0.70 6.91 -11.82
N TRP A 36 -1.93 6.55 -12.15
CA TRP A 36 -2.19 5.63 -13.27
C TRP A 36 -1.70 6.24 -14.58
N ASP A 37 -0.97 5.46 -15.38
CA ASP A 37 -0.33 5.89 -16.63
C ASP A 37 0.65 7.08 -16.50
N GLY A 38 1.14 7.36 -15.28
CA GLY A 38 2.08 8.43 -15.00
C GLY A 38 3.55 8.09 -15.33
N PRO A 39 4.47 9.06 -15.12
CA PRO A 39 5.90 8.80 -15.25
C PRO A 39 6.39 7.84 -14.16
N SER A 40 7.49 7.14 -14.43
CA SER A 40 8.14 6.29 -13.41
C SER A 40 8.43 7.11 -12.15
N PHE A 41 8.30 6.47 -10.99
CA PHE A 41 8.55 7.11 -9.70
C PHE A 41 9.98 7.66 -9.61
N GLU A 42 10.08 8.89 -9.12
CA GLU A 42 11.35 9.51 -8.73
C GLU A 42 11.25 9.90 -7.24
N PRO A 43 12.37 9.92 -6.49
CA PRO A 43 12.37 10.26 -5.07
C PRO A 43 11.68 11.59 -4.73
N GLY A 44 11.68 12.56 -5.67
CA GLY A 44 11.03 13.86 -5.53
C GLY A 44 9.50 13.86 -5.68
N HIS A 45 8.90 12.76 -6.16
CA HIS A 45 7.44 12.61 -6.25
C HIS A 45 6.79 12.30 -4.90
N ARG A 46 7.58 12.00 -3.86
CA ARG A 46 7.07 11.81 -2.50
C ARG A 46 6.64 13.13 -1.89
N THR A 47 5.42 13.18 -1.35
CA THR A 47 4.98 14.24 -0.43
C THR A 47 5.43 13.92 0.99
N ILE A 48 6.13 14.86 1.64
CA ILE A 48 6.55 14.71 3.04
C ILE A 48 5.32 14.74 3.94
N GLY A 49 5.21 13.77 4.86
CA GLY A 49 4.06 13.66 5.76
C GLY A 49 2.90 12.83 5.20
N GLU A 50 3.05 12.25 4.00
CA GLU A 50 2.07 11.33 3.41
C GLU A 50 2.68 9.95 3.14
N ALA A 51 1.83 8.93 3.02
CA ALA A 51 2.25 7.63 2.51
C ALA A 51 2.46 7.72 1.00
N VAL A 52 3.31 6.86 0.44
CA VAL A 52 3.56 6.84 -1.01
C VAL A 52 2.64 5.81 -1.65
N SER A 53 1.66 6.27 -2.41
CA SER A 53 0.80 5.42 -3.24
C SER A 53 1.40 5.28 -4.65
N LEU A 54 1.45 4.03 -5.12
CA LEU A 54 2.09 3.62 -6.34
C LEU A 54 1.14 2.74 -7.16
N HIS A 55 1.21 2.84 -8.47
CA HIS A 55 0.25 2.27 -9.42
C HIS A 55 0.98 1.68 -10.64
N ALA A 56 0.50 0.54 -11.14
CA ALA A 56 0.91 -0.05 -12.42
C ALA A 56 -0.20 -0.95 -13.02
N HIS A 57 -0.34 -0.94 -14.35
CA HIS A 57 -1.41 -1.68 -15.04
C HIS A 57 -1.04 -3.13 -15.41
N GLU A 58 0.23 -3.39 -15.65
CA GLU A 58 0.69 -4.62 -16.34
C GLU A 58 1.60 -5.47 -15.45
N VAL A 59 1.20 -5.66 -14.18
CA VAL A 59 2.01 -6.38 -13.20
C VAL A 59 1.76 -7.88 -13.31
N ALA A 60 2.83 -8.65 -13.54
CA ALA A 60 2.76 -10.10 -13.66
C ALA A 60 2.29 -10.72 -12.35
N TRP A 61 1.30 -11.61 -12.42
CA TRP A 61 0.67 -12.27 -11.26
C TRP A 61 0.05 -11.30 -10.23
N GLY A 62 -0.06 -10.01 -10.55
CA GLY A 62 -0.53 -8.97 -9.63
C GLY A 62 0.38 -8.72 -8.43
N ARG A 63 1.66 -9.09 -8.50
CA ARG A 63 2.60 -9.02 -7.37
C ARG A 63 3.84 -8.21 -7.69
N VAL A 64 4.31 -7.45 -6.71
CA VAL A 64 5.59 -6.72 -6.76
C VAL A 64 6.53 -7.35 -5.74
N GLU A 65 6.87 -8.63 -5.95
CA GLU A 65 7.49 -9.51 -4.94
C GLU A 65 8.79 -8.94 -4.35
N ALA A 66 9.64 -8.33 -5.18
CA ALA A 66 10.90 -7.73 -4.71
C ALA A 66 10.63 -6.55 -3.78
N LEU A 67 9.66 -5.69 -4.13
CA LEU A 67 9.27 -4.53 -3.32
C LEU A 67 8.57 -4.95 -2.02
N GLU A 68 7.66 -5.93 -2.09
CA GLU A 68 6.97 -6.48 -0.91
C GLU A 68 7.96 -7.13 0.06
N SER A 69 8.91 -7.91 -0.46
CA SER A 69 9.95 -8.56 0.36
C SER A 69 10.86 -7.54 1.03
N PHE A 70 11.27 -6.51 0.29
CA PHE A 70 12.08 -5.41 0.83
C PHE A 70 11.33 -4.68 1.95
N CYS A 71 10.05 -4.35 1.75
CA CYS A 71 9.25 -3.70 2.78
C CYS A 71 9.10 -4.58 4.03
N ALA A 72 8.89 -5.89 3.85
CA ALA A 72 8.81 -6.84 4.95
C ALA A 72 10.13 -6.95 5.73
N GLU A 73 11.27 -6.98 5.03
CA GLU A 73 12.61 -7.04 5.64
C GLU A 73 12.95 -5.77 6.43
N LYS A 74 12.61 -4.60 5.88
CA LYS A 74 12.89 -3.29 6.50
C LYS A 74 11.83 -2.88 7.53
N GLY A 75 10.74 -3.64 7.66
CA GLY A 75 9.63 -3.33 8.57
C GLY A 75 8.78 -2.14 8.12
N LEU A 76 8.74 -1.86 6.81
CA LEU A 76 7.92 -0.81 6.24
C LEU A 76 6.49 -1.30 6.04
N PRO A 77 5.48 -0.75 6.74
CA PRO A 77 4.09 -1.11 6.51
C PRO A 77 3.66 -0.78 5.08
N PHE A 78 2.89 -1.67 4.47
CA PHE A 78 2.32 -1.45 3.15
C PHE A 78 0.94 -2.10 3.01
N VAL A 79 0.15 -1.55 2.09
CA VAL A 79 -1.10 -2.15 1.61
C VAL A 79 -1.02 -2.24 0.10
N ARG A 80 -1.19 -3.45 -0.45
CA ARG A 80 -1.25 -3.69 -1.89
C ARG A 80 -2.64 -4.16 -2.28
N TRP A 81 -3.22 -3.57 -3.31
CA TRP A 81 -4.37 -4.11 -4.01
C TRP A 81 -3.93 -4.66 -5.37
N SER A 82 -4.49 -5.80 -5.77
CA SER A 82 -4.40 -6.31 -7.14
C SER A 82 -5.77 -6.67 -7.68
N GLY A 83 -6.02 -6.32 -8.94
CA GLY A 83 -7.23 -6.71 -9.66
C GLY A 83 -7.33 -8.22 -9.87
N SER A 84 -8.55 -8.68 -10.16
CA SER A 84 -8.79 -10.09 -10.50
C SER A 84 -8.27 -10.41 -11.90
N TYR A 85 -7.95 -11.68 -12.12
CA TYR A 85 -7.81 -12.22 -13.46
C TYR A 85 -8.96 -13.20 -13.71
N PRO A 86 -9.95 -12.83 -14.55
CA PRO A 86 -11.17 -13.60 -14.72
C PRO A 86 -10.90 -15.05 -15.11
N GLY A 87 -11.35 -15.98 -14.26
CA GLY A 87 -11.22 -17.42 -14.50
C GLY A 87 -10.04 -18.08 -13.78
N GLU A 88 -9.12 -17.32 -13.18
CA GLU A 88 -8.00 -17.90 -12.42
C GLU A 88 -7.97 -17.47 -10.96
N TRP A 89 -8.02 -16.16 -10.67
CA TRP A 89 -7.99 -15.65 -9.29
C TRP A 89 -8.85 -14.40 -9.11
N SER A 90 -9.30 -14.21 -7.86
CA SER A 90 -10.07 -13.03 -7.43
C SER A 90 -9.12 -11.87 -7.09
N ALA A 91 -9.67 -10.65 -7.06
CA ALA A 91 -8.93 -9.50 -6.58
C ALA A 91 -8.59 -9.70 -5.09
N GLU A 92 -7.41 -9.23 -4.69
CA GLU A 92 -6.92 -9.35 -3.32
C GLU A 92 -6.33 -8.03 -2.82
N ARG A 93 -6.46 -7.84 -1.51
CA ARG A 93 -5.71 -6.83 -0.76
C ARG A 93 -4.77 -7.51 0.20
N ILE A 94 -3.49 -7.18 0.09
CA ILE A 94 -2.45 -7.57 1.02
C ILE A 94 -2.21 -6.42 2.00
N VAL A 95 -2.13 -6.73 3.29
CA VAL A 95 -1.83 -5.78 4.36
C VAL A 95 -0.63 -6.29 5.15
N PHE A 96 0.41 -5.47 5.22
CA PHE A 96 1.56 -5.68 6.11
C PHE A 96 1.70 -4.48 7.04
N ARG A 97 1.75 -4.72 8.35
CA ARG A 97 1.72 -3.67 9.39
C ARG A 97 3.10 -3.30 9.93
N GLY A 98 4.16 -3.60 9.18
CA GLY A 98 5.55 -3.34 9.57
C GLY A 98 6.18 -4.42 10.43
N ALA A 99 5.40 -5.38 10.94
CA ALA A 99 5.90 -6.56 11.64
C ALA A 99 4.90 -7.71 11.56
N GLY A 100 5.40 -8.94 11.76
CA GLY A 100 4.57 -10.13 11.84
C GLY A 100 4.20 -10.69 10.47
N THR A 101 2.99 -11.24 10.37
CA THR A 101 2.48 -11.89 9.15
C THR A 101 1.90 -10.88 8.18
N ILE A 102 1.99 -11.24 6.89
CA ILE A 102 1.30 -10.55 5.82
C ILE A 102 -0.12 -11.15 5.74
N ASP A 103 -1.14 -10.30 5.85
CA ASP A 103 -2.54 -10.73 5.77
C ASP A 103 -3.09 -10.50 4.37
N SER A 104 -3.81 -11.48 3.82
CA SER A 104 -4.54 -11.37 2.55
C SER A 104 -6.05 -11.32 2.79
N TYR A 105 -6.70 -10.40 2.10
CA TYR A 105 -8.14 -10.14 2.17
C TYR A 105 -8.73 -10.24 0.76
N MET A 106 -9.89 -10.89 0.66
CA MET A 106 -10.67 -10.88 -0.59
C MET A 106 -11.26 -9.49 -0.79
N VAL A 107 -11.16 -8.95 -2.00
CA VAL A 107 -11.72 -7.64 -2.36
C VAL A 107 -12.43 -7.71 -3.71
N ASP A 108 -13.21 -6.69 -4.04
CA ASP A 108 -13.71 -6.46 -5.39
C ASP A 108 -12.74 -5.60 -6.24
N GLU A 109 -13.12 -5.36 -7.50
CA GLU A 109 -12.37 -4.51 -8.44
C GLU A 109 -12.29 -3.03 -8.00
N SER A 110 -13.08 -2.62 -7.02
CA SER A 110 -13.07 -1.28 -6.42
C SER A 110 -12.36 -1.25 -5.07
N ASP A 111 -11.57 -2.28 -4.76
CA ASP A 111 -10.83 -2.44 -3.50
C ASP A 111 -11.74 -2.44 -2.25
N ARG A 112 -12.98 -2.94 -2.38
CA ARG A 112 -13.88 -3.15 -1.23
C ARG A 112 -13.69 -4.54 -0.68
N VAL A 113 -13.41 -4.63 0.62
CA VAL A 113 -13.23 -5.90 1.32
C VAL A 113 -14.51 -6.72 1.26
N MET A 114 -14.36 -7.97 0.87
CA MET A 114 -15.41 -8.97 0.78
C MET A 114 -15.17 -10.06 1.83
N ILE A 115 -16.27 -10.67 2.28
CA ILE A 115 -16.22 -11.81 3.19
C ILE A 115 -17.27 -12.82 2.74
N ASP A 116 -16.87 -14.08 2.62
CA ASP A 116 -17.80 -15.15 2.25
C ASP A 116 -18.57 -15.69 3.47
N ARG A 117 -19.62 -16.48 3.20
CA ARG A 117 -20.44 -17.08 4.25
C ARG A 117 -19.67 -18.05 5.16
N TYR A 118 -18.65 -18.73 4.63
CA TYR A 118 -17.84 -19.66 5.40
C TYR A 118 -17.05 -18.90 6.48
N LEU A 119 -16.34 -17.84 6.08
CA LEU A 119 -15.61 -16.94 6.98
C LEU A 119 -16.54 -16.26 7.99
N VAL A 120 -17.74 -15.80 7.58
CA VAL A 120 -18.73 -15.25 8.52
C VAL A 120 -19.10 -16.26 9.61
N ASN A 121 -19.38 -17.51 9.23
CA ASN A 121 -19.70 -18.57 10.19
C ASN A 121 -18.50 -18.94 11.08
N GLU A 122 -17.29 -18.99 10.52
CA GLU A 122 -16.05 -19.27 11.24
C GLU A 122 -15.76 -18.20 12.31
N ARG A 123 -15.98 -16.92 11.97
CA ARG A 123 -15.80 -15.79 12.90
C ARG A 123 -16.85 -15.77 14.01
N GLY A 124 -18.03 -16.38 13.79
CA GLY A 124 -19.01 -16.72 14.83
C GLY A 124 -19.75 -15.55 15.50
N SER A 125 -19.42 -14.29 15.16
CA SER A 125 -20.10 -13.11 15.67
C SER A 125 -19.96 -11.91 14.74
N ILE A 126 -20.92 -10.98 14.80
CA ILE A 126 -20.86 -9.72 14.06
C ILE A 126 -19.63 -8.90 14.47
N ALA A 127 -19.28 -8.90 15.77
CA ALA A 127 -18.10 -8.19 16.25
C ALA A 127 -16.79 -8.70 15.61
N ALA A 128 -16.63 -10.01 15.47
CA ALA A 128 -15.47 -10.60 14.81
C ALA A 128 -15.44 -10.33 13.29
N VAL A 129 -16.62 -10.25 12.66
CA VAL A 129 -16.73 -9.84 11.25
C VAL A 129 -16.34 -8.38 11.07
N LEU A 130 -16.79 -7.47 11.95
CA LEU A 130 -16.37 -6.07 11.91
C LEU A 130 -14.86 -5.91 12.15
N ALA A 131 -14.29 -6.65 13.11
CA ALA A 131 -12.85 -6.66 13.34
C ALA A 131 -12.03 -7.13 12.12
N TYR A 132 -12.58 -8.04 11.30
CA TYR A 132 -11.97 -8.43 10.03
C TYR A 132 -11.90 -7.27 9.04
N PHE A 133 -12.99 -6.50 8.91
CA PHE A 133 -13.02 -5.30 8.08
C PHE A 133 -12.10 -4.20 8.61
N ASP A 134 -12.09 -3.97 9.92
CA ASP A 134 -11.20 -2.98 10.56
C ASP A 134 -9.72 -3.33 10.34
N ALA A 135 -9.38 -4.62 10.44
CA ALA A 135 -8.03 -5.10 10.16
C ALA A 135 -7.65 -4.90 8.68
N ALA A 136 -8.59 -5.10 7.76
CA ALA A 136 -8.39 -4.92 6.32
C ALA A 136 -8.36 -3.45 5.88
N ALA A 137 -8.96 -2.55 6.67
CA ALA A 137 -8.99 -1.10 6.47
C ALA A 137 -7.77 -0.40 7.10
N PHE A 138 -6.64 -1.10 7.18
CA PHE A 138 -5.41 -0.56 7.74
C PHE A 138 -4.96 0.69 6.95
N VAL A 139 -4.85 1.81 7.65
CA VAL A 139 -4.34 3.05 7.08
C VAL A 139 -2.81 3.03 7.21
N VAL A 140 -2.14 3.03 6.06
CA VAL A 140 -0.67 3.08 6.00
C VAL A 140 -0.21 4.42 6.58
N PRO A 141 0.69 4.43 7.58
CA PRO A 141 1.20 5.67 8.14
C PRO A 141 2.04 6.45 7.11
N PRO A 142 2.28 7.75 7.31
CA PRO A 142 3.19 8.52 6.46
C PRO A 142 4.55 7.87 6.27
N LEU A 143 5.16 8.03 5.09
CA LEU A 143 6.54 7.63 4.85
C LEU A 143 7.47 8.76 5.34
N VAL A 144 8.11 8.55 6.49
CA VAL A 144 9.03 9.51 7.11
C VAL A 144 10.46 9.05 6.90
N VAL A 145 11.27 9.87 6.25
CA VAL A 145 12.69 9.59 6.04
C VAL A 145 13.57 10.40 6.98
N GLU A 146 14.63 9.80 7.50
CA GLU A 146 15.59 10.49 8.37
C GLU A 146 16.17 11.74 7.70
N GLY A 147 15.99 12.89 8.35
CA GLY A 147 16.40 14.20 7.82
C GLY A 147 15.26 14.97 7.14
N ASP A 148 14.06 14.40 7.08
CA ASP A 148 12.87 15.16 6.68
C ASP A 148 12.65 16.33 7.66
N PRO A 149 12.31 17.53 7.14
CA PRO A 149 11.85 18.60 8.00
C PRO A 149 10.63 18.10 8.80
N PRO A 150 10.45 18.57 10.06
CA PRO A 150 9.27 18.21 10.83
C PRO A 150 8.03 18.50 9.98
N PRO A 151 7.01 17.61 10.02
CA PRO A 151 5.80 17.80 9.24
C PRO A 151 5.28 19.20 9.53
N VAL A 152 5.15 20.00 8.47
CA VAL A 152 4.54 21.33 8.61
C VAL A 152 3.12 21.08 9.09
N ASP A 153 2.84 21.45 10.34
CA ASP A 153 1.48 21.38 10.87
C ASP A 153 0.58 22.14 9.89
N ALA A 154 -0.29 21.43 9.18
CA ALA A 154 -1.27 22.02 8.28
C ALA A 154 -2.21 23.01 9.00
N ALA A 155 -2.23 22.99 10.34
CA ALA A 155 -2.93 23.96 11.18
C ALA A 155 -2.28 25.37 11.19
N ALA A 156 -0.99 25.51 10.87
CA ALA A 156 -0.29 26.80 10.92
C ALA A 156 -0.42 27.64 9.63
N VAL A 157 -0.88 27.03 8.51
CA VAL A 157 -1.03 27.75 7.23
C VAL A 157 -2.38 28.47 7.08
N GLU A 158 -3.41 28.11 7.85
CA GLU A 158 -4.70 28.85 7.81
C GLU A 158 -4.66 30.17 8.60
N GLU A 159 -3.88 30.27 9.68
CA GLU A 159 -3.82 31.49 10.51
C GLU A 159 -3.03 32.64 9.85
N ALA A 160 -2.22 32.34 8.81
CA ALA A 160 -1.47 33.35 8.06
C ALA A 160 -2.25 34.00 6.90
N CYS A 161 -3.39 33.41 6.49
CA CYS A 161 -4.19 33.90 5.36
C CYS A 161 -5.42 34.75 5.78
N HIS A 162 -5.66 34.94 7.09
CA HIS A 162 -6.76 35.77 7.62
C HIS A 162 -6.24 36.95 8.47
N GLY A 163 -5.12 37.55 8.08
CA GLY A 163 -4.63 38.84 8.59
C GLY A 163 -5.26 40.03 7.88
#